data_AF-A0A822FFQ5-F1
#
_entry.id   AF-A0A822FFQ5-F1
#
_cell.length_a   1.000
_cell.length_b   1.000
_cell.length_c   1.000
_cell.angle_alpha   90.00
_cell.angle_beta   90.00
_cell.angle_gamma   90.00
#
_symmetry.space_group_name_H-M   'P 1'
#
loop_
_entity.id
_entity.type
_entity.pdbx_description
1 polymer ?
#
loop_
_entity_poly.entity_id
_entity_poly.type
_entity_poly.pdbx_seq_one_letter_code
_entity_poly.pdbx_strand_id
1 'polypeptide(L)'
;MDQDKRTLTFNQSKEDETKEFQNDLSITCIEDLPSELFDAIFYYLDGYDTYKAFSNLNHRFEQLINSSFLLYKIKLDRSRYKK
;
A
#
# COMPACT_ATOMS: atom_id res chain seq x y z
N MET A 1 6.36 44.86 0.35
CA MET A 1 5.56 43.70 -0.10
C MET A 1 5.78 43.60 -1.58
N ASP A 2 6.15 42.40 -2.03
CA ASP A 2 5.84 41.78 -3.32
C ASP A 2 6.98 40.83 -3.68
N GLN A 3 6.81 39.58 -3.23
CA GLN A 3 7.64 38.45 -3.65
C GLN A 3 7.19 38.05 -5.04
N ASP A 4 8.10 38.17 -6.01
CA ASP A 4 7.96 37.62 -7.36
C ASP A 4 7.76 36.10 -7.30
N LYS A 5 6.50 35.67 -7.42
CA LYS A 5 6.13 34.27 -7.63
C LYS A 5 6.50 33.89 -9.06
N ARG A 6 7.70 33.32 -9.24
CA ARG A 6 8.08 32.64 -10.50
C ARG A 6 7.27 31.36 -10.64
N THR A 7 6.13 31.45 -11.32
CA THR A 7 5.39 30.30 -11.83
C THR A 7 6.14 29.78 -13.06
N LEU A 8 6.78 28.62 -12.95
CA LEU A 8 7.40 27.92 -14.07
C LEU A 8 6.32 27.10 -14.80
N THR A 9 5.67 27.71 -15.80
CA THR A 9 4.89 26.98 -16.80
C THR A 9 5.83 26.27 -17.76
N PHE A 10 5.88 24.94 -17.71
CA PHE A 10 6.58 24.13 -18.71
C PHE A 10 5.58 23.64 -19.76
N ASN A 11 5.85 24.00 -21.02
CA ASN A 11 4.99 23.72 -22.15
C ASN A 11 5.07 22.24 -22.58
N GLN A 12 3.90 21.74 -22.95
CA GLN A 12 3.59 20.39 -23.40
C GLN A 12 4.31 20.05 -24.72
N SER A 13 4.86 18.84 -24.83
CA SER A 13 5.15 18.20 -26.12
C SER A 13 4.59 16.78 -26.11
N LYS A 14 3.90 16.45 -27.20
CA LYS A 14 3.07 15.27 -27.43
C LYS A 14 3.90 14.01 -27.72
N GLU A 15 3.22 12.87 -27.54
CA GLU A 15 3.47 11.55 -28.15
C GLU A 15 4.48 10.63 -27.43
N ASP A 16 4.00 9.96 -26.38
CA ASP A 16 4.03 8.49 -26.24
C ASP A 16 3.04 8.09 -25.13
N GLU A 17 2.18 7.10 -25.38
CA GLU A 17 1.16 6.63 -24.44
C GLU A 17 1.80 5.87 -23.26
N THR A 18 2.37 6.61 -22.31
CA THR A 18 2.48 6.18 -20.93
C THR A 18 1.68 7.16 -20.10
N LYS A 19 0.51 6.73 -19.62
CA LYS A 19 -0.24 7.49 -18.62
C LYS A 19 0.63 7.55 -17.36
N GLU A 20 1.45 8.60 -17.25
CA GLU A 20 2.05 8.96 -15.98
C GLU A 20 0.90 9.21 -15.01
N PHE A 21 0.73 8.27 -14.06
CA PHE A 21 -0.08 8.51 -12.88
C PHE A 21 0.59 9.66 -12.12
N GLN A 22 0.18 10.90 -12.41
CA GLN A 22 0.43 12.05 -11.55
C GLN A 22 -0.35 11.82 -10.25
N ASN A 23 0.22 11.02 -9.36
CA ASN A 23 -0.20 10.96 -7.98
C ASN A 23 0.66 11.96 -7.21
N ASP A 24 0.12 13.15 -6.97
CA ASP A 24 0.54 14.06 -5.89
C ASP A 24 0.23 13.43 -4.50
N LEU A 25 0.44 12.12 -4.35
CA LEU A 25 0.29 11.44 -3.08
C LEU A 25 1.57 11.67 -2.30
N SER A 26 1.55 12.66 -1.42
CA SER A 26 2.60 12.81 -0.41
C SER A 26 2.53 11.60 0.51
N ILE A 27 3.37 10.60 0.25
CA ILE A 27 3.54 9.45 1.14
C ILE A 27 4.32 9.95 2.34
N THR A 28 3.66 10.03 3.48
CA THR A 28 4.23 10.48 4.75
C THR A 28 4.41 9.34 5.74
N CYS A 29 3.60 8.29 5.60
CA CYS A 29 3.69 7.07 6.39
C CYS A 29 3.39 5.82 5.56
N ILE A 30 3.63 4.65 6.15
CA ILE A 30 3.35 3.36 5.50
C ILE A 30 1.86 3.22 5.14
N GLU A 31 0.98 3.83 5.93
CA GLU A 31 -0.47 3.74 5.70
C GLU A 31 -0.95 4.54 4.49
N ASP A 32 -0.10 5.41 3.92
CA ASP A 32 -0.41 6.14 2.68
C ASP A 32 -0.14 5.28 1.42
N LEU A 33 0.57 4.16 1.56
CA LEU A 33 0.89 3.29 0.43
C LEU A 33 -0.36 2.61 -0.14
N PRO A 34 -0.46 2.38 -1.46
CA PRO A 34 -1.57 1.63 -2.09
C PRO A 34 -1.75 0.21 -1.54
N SER A 35 -2.99 -0.28 -1.57
CA SER A 35 -3.35 -1.60 -1.00
C SER A 35 -2.71 -2.75 -1.76
N GLU A 36 -2.51 -2.57 -3.05
CA GLU A 36 -1.90 -3.53 -3.97
C GLU A 36 -0.45 -3.86 -3.56
N LEU A 37 0.26 -2.90 -2.97
CA LEU A 37 1.60 -3.15 -2.43
C LEU A 37 1.55 -4.04 -1.19
N PHE A 38 0.51 -3.91 -0.36
CA PHE A 38 0.34 -4.76 0.81
C PHE A 38 -0.06 -6.17 0.44
N ASP A 39 -0.84 -6.38 -0.61
CA ASP A 39 -1.12 -7.73 -1.12
C ASP A 39 0.18 -8.45 -1.50
N ALA A 40 1.12 -7.75 -2.14
CA ALA A 40 2.44 -8.28 -2.46
C ALA A 40 3.26 -8.56 -1.19
N ILE A 41 3.30 -7.63 -0.23
CA ILE A 41 4.01 -7.84 1.05
C ILE A 41 3.44 -9.05 1.79
N PHE A 42 2.12 -9.13 1.89
CA PHE A 42 1.40 -10.21 2.57
C PHE A 42 1.59 -11.56 1.89
N TYR A 43 1.88 -11.59 0.58
CA TYR A 43 2.25 -12.82 -0.11
C TYR A 43 3.56 -13.42 0.40
N TYR A 44 4.55 -12.59 0.75
CA TYR A 44 5.87 -13.06 1.21
C TYR A 44 5.95 -13.35 2.71
N LEU A 45 5.16 -12.67 3.54
CA LEU A 45 5.20 -12.83 5.00
C LEU A 45 4.37 -14.02 5.50
N ASP A 46 4.69 -14.60 6.66
CA ASP A 46 3.79 -15.59 7.29
C ASP A 46 2.44 -14.95 7.64
N GLY A 47 1.35 -15.70 7.50
CA GLY A 47 0.00 -15.18 7.76
C GLY A 47 -0.16 -14.70 9.20
N TYR A 48 0.38 -15.43 10.18
CA TYR A 48 0.27 -15.09 11.59
C TYR A 48 1.07 -13.83 11.94
N ASP A 49 2.31 -13.72 11.43
CA ASP A 49 3.14 -12.53 11.64
C ASP A 49 2.53 -11.29 10.97
N THR A 50 1.95 -11.46 9.78
CA THR A 50 1.20 -10.41 9.09
C THR A 50 0.00 -9.95 9.93
N TYR A 51 -0.80 -10.89 10.41
CA TYR A 51 -1.93 -10.57 11.28
C TYR A 51 -1.47 -9.79 12.52
N LYS A 52 -0.41 -10.25 13.19
CA LYS A 52 0.10 -9.62 14.41
C LYS A 52 0.64 -8.22 14.15
N ALA A 53 1.33 -7.99 13.04
CA ALA A 53 1.95 -6.71 12.72
C ALA A 53 0.95 -5.65 12.23
N PHE A 54 -0.04 -6.05 11.42
CA PHE A 54 -0.90 -5.09 10.70
C PHE A 54 -2.32 -4.95 11.28
N SER A 55 -2.80 -5.86 12.14
CA SER A 55 -4.19 -5.85 12.64
C SER A 55 -4.57 -4.65 13.51
N ASN A 56 -3.58 -3.98 14.11
CA ASN A 56 -3.81 -2.85 15.02
C ASN A 56 -3.36 -1.50 14.44
N LEU A 57 -3.05 -1.42 13.15
CA LEU A 57 -2.61 -0.15 12.53
C LEU A 57 -3.78 0.81 12.35
N ASN A 58 -4.72 0.44 11.47
CA ASN A 58 -5.94 1.20 11.24
C ASN A 58 -7.02 0.33 10.58
N HIS A 59 -8.21 0.90 10.42
CA HIS A 59 -9.38 0.22 9.84
C HIS A 59 -9.13 -0.34 8.44
N ARG A 60 -8.30 0.31 7.62
CA ARG A 60 -7.98 -0.14 6.26
C ARG A 60 -7.16 -1.43 6.31
N PHE A 61 -6.18 -1.53 7.20
CA PHE A 61 -5.41 -2.76 7.38
C PHE A 61 -6.24 -3.89 7.99
N GLU A 62 -7.17 -3.57 8.90
CA GLU A 62 -8.13 -4.56 9.41
C GLU A 62 -8.96 -5.16 8.26
N GLN A 63 -9.42 -4.34 7.31
CA GLN A 63 -10.13 -4.82 6.12
C GLN A 63 -9.25 -5.67 5.19
N LEU A 64 -8.02 -5.23 4.94
CA LEU A 64 -7.06 -6.00 4.12
C LEU A 64 -6.75 -7.37 4.72
N ILE A 65 -6.61 -7.44 6.04
CA ILE A 65 -6.32 -8.68 6.78
C ILE A 65 -7.51 -9.62 6.80
N ASN A 66 -8.73 -9.07 6.86
CA ASN A 66 -9.96 -9.84 6.80
C ASN A 66 -10.31 -10.31 5.38
N SER A 67 -9.46 -10.05 4.38
CA SER A 67 -9.59 -10.65 3.06
C SER A 67 -9.49 -12.17 3.14
N SER A 68 -10.29 -12.86 2.31
CA SER A 68 -10.35 -14.32 2.28
C SER A 68 -8.98 -14.98 2.04
N PHE A 69 -8.10 -14.32 1.30
CA PHE A 69 -6.75 -14.80 1.00
C PHE A 69 -5.88 -14.86 2.27
N LEU A 70 -5.81 -13.78 3.05
CA LEU A 70 -4.95 -13.74 4.23
C LEU A 70 -5.49 -14.65 5.34
N LEU A 71 -6.81 -14.68 5.53
CA LEU A 71 -7.45 -15.60 6.48
C LEU A 71 -7.14 -17.07 6.18
N TYR A 72 -7.11 -17.45 4.90
CA TYR A 72 -6.71 -18.80 4.49
C TYR A 72 -5.24 -19.08 4.81
N LYS A 73 -4.36 -18.12 4.53
CA LYS A 73 -2.93 -18.23 4.83
C LYS A 73 -2.64 -18.40 6.33
N ILE A 74 -3.27 -17.57 7.17
CA ILE A 74 -3.20 -17.69 8.64
C ILE A 74 -3.62 -19.09 9.12
N LYS A 75 -4.68 -19.67 8.53
CA LYS A 75 -5.16 -21.02 8.88
C LYS A 75 -4.17 -22.10 8.46
N LEU A 76 -3.58 -21.99 7.27
CA LEU A 76 -2.55 -22.90 6.81
C LEU A 76 -1.32 -22.87 7.73
N ASP A 77 -0.86 -21.69 8.10
CA ASP A 77 0.34 -21.56 8.93
C ASP A 77 0.10 -22.14 10.33
N ARG A 78 -1.05 -21.86 10.95
CA ARG A 78 -1.46 -22.53 12.21
C ARG A 78 -1.49 -24.06 12.13
N SER A 79 -1.83 -24.63 10.98
CA SER A 79 -1.82 -26.10 10.81
C SER A 79 -0.41 -26.70 10.89
N ARG A 80 0.63 -25.92 10.54
CA ARG A 80 2.04 -26.36 10.62
C ARG A 80 2.60 -26.37 12.04
N TYR A 81 1.95 -25.67 12.97
CA TYR A 81 2.37 -25.56 14.37
C TYR A 81 1.60 -26.48 15.32
N LYS A 82 0.63 -27.29 14.83
CA LYS A 82 0.04 -28.37 15.63
C LYS A 82 1.03 -29.53 15.72
N LYS A 83 1.85 -29.53 16.77
CA LYS A 83 2.64 -30.67 17.25
C LYS A 83 2.06 -31.15 18.57
#